data_AF-A0A0J7YM06-F1
#
_entry.id   AF-A0A0J7YM06-F1
#
_cell.length_a   1.000
_cell.length_b   1.000
_cell.length_c   1.000
_cell.angle_alpha   90.00
_cell.angle_beta   90.00
_cell.angle_gamma   90.00
#
_symmetry.space_group_name_H-M   'P 1'
#
loop_
_entity.id
_entity.type
_entity.pdbx_description
1 polymer ?
#
loop_
_entity_poly.entity_id
_entity_poly.type
_entity_poly.pdbx_seq_one_letter_code
_entity_poly.pdbx_strand_id
1 'polypeptide(L)'
;CLLRKFMMMTLDDADMSILASWYCGQSECMPVVIIIEDMERCCASVLSDFILMLSKWVVKIPVILVMGIATTLDAPGNILSSNALLCIRTSKFILGSPFQRMDAIVETVLLRPCSWFNVGHKVALFMRDYFLKHDGTLTSFIRALK
;
A
#
# COMPACT_ATOMS: atom_id res chain seq x y z
N CYS A 1 3.41 -29.74 -11.12
CA CYS A 1 4.86 -29.78 -10.80
C CYS A 1 5.58 -28.40 -10.92
N LEU A 2 4.90 -27.31 -11.27
CA LEU A 2 5.50 -25.96 -11.41
C LEU A 2 5.60 -25.17 -10.10
N LEU A 3 4.69 -25.40 -9.15
CA LEU A 3 4.74 -24.79 -7.80
C LEU A 3 6.03 -25.12 -7.03
N ARG A 4 6.58 -26.32 -7.22
CA ARG A 4 7.89 -26.69 -6.64
C ARG A 4 9.06 -25.92 -7.25
N LYS A 5 8.98 -25.55 -8.54
CA LYS A 5 10.01 -24.73 -9.18
C LYS A 5 10.00 -23.31 -8.62
N PHE A 6 8.82 -22.70 -8.43
CA PHE A 6 8.70 -21.37 -7.83
C PHE A 6 9.28 -21.31 -6.40
N MET A 7 9.10 -22.36 -5.61
CA MET A 7 9.66 -22.45 -4.25
C MET A 7 11.16 -22.77 -4.18
N MET A 8 11.77 -23.20 -5.29
CA MET A 8 13.21 -23.53 -5.37
C MET A 8 14.01 -22.52 -6.19
N MET A 9 13.42 -21.37 -6.56
CA MET A 9 14.14 -20.33 -7.28
C MET A 9 15.14 -19.62 -6.38
N THR A 10 16.41 -19.70 -6.75
CA THR A 10 17.41 -18.71 -6.34
C THR A 10 17.12 -17.39 -7.06
N LEU A 11 17.51 -16.26 -6.47
CA LEU A 11 17.20 -14.92 -6.98
C LEU A 11 17.72 -14.68 -8.42
N ASP A 12 18.73 -15.43 -8.85
CA ASP A 12 19.31 -15.41 -10.20
C ASP A 12 18.44 -16.08 -11.30
N ASP A 13 17.44 -16.87 -10.94
CA ASP A 13 16.55 -17.57 -11.89
C ASP A 13 15.15 -16.93 -12.01
N ALA A 14 14.89 -15.82 -11.31
CA ALA A 14 13.58 -15.17 -11.31
C ALA A 14 13.40 -14.26 -12.54
N ASP A 15 12.80 -14.79 -13.61
CA ASP A 15 12.48 -14.06 -14.85
C ASP A 15 10.96 -13.98 -15.11
N MET A 16 10.52 -12.88 -15.74
CA MET A 16 9.15 -12.65 -16.18
C MET A 16 8.64 -13.72 -17.14
N SER A 17 9.52 -14.33 -17.92
CA SER A 17 9.16 -15.46 -18.79
C SER A 17 8.61 -16.65 -17.99
N ILE A 18 9.17 -16.90 -16.81
CA ILE A 18 8.75 -18.01 -15.94
C ILE A 18 7.44 -17.67 -15.26
N LEU A 19 7.30 -16.43 -14.77
CA LEU A 19 6.04 -15.91 -14.24
C LEU A 19 4.92 -16.04 -15.28
N ALA A 20 5.18 -15.70 -16.55
CA ALA A 20 4.21 -15.81 -17.63
C ALA A 20 3.82 -17.26 -17.91
N SER A 21 4.79 -18.18 -17.90
CA SER A 21 4.50 -19.62 -18.08
C SER A 21 3.64 -20.18 -16.95
N TRP A 22 3.92 -19.76 -15.71
CA TRP A 22 3.16 -20.16 -14.54
C TRP A 22 1.75 -19.59 -14.59
N TYR A 23 1.62 -18.33 -14.97
CA TYR A 23 0.33 -17.64 -15.11
C TYR A 23 -0.56 -18.31 -16.15
N CYS A 24 -0.02 -18.64 -17.32
CA CYS A 24 -0.76 -19.32 -18.39
C CYS A 24 -1.25 -20.72 -17.99
N GLY A 25 -0.60 -21.35 -17.00
CA GLY A 25 -1.01 -22.66 -16.48
C GLY A 25 -2.15 -22.59 -15.46
N GLN A 26 -2.63 -21.40 -15.09
CA GLN A 26 -3.73 -21.24 -14.14
C GLN A 26 -5.09 -21.40 -14.83
N SER A 27 -6.03 -22.03 -14.12
CA SER A 27 -7.42 -22.18 -14.60
C SER A 27 -8.22 -20.88 -14.53
N GLU A 28 -7.84 -19.97 -13.64
CA GLU A 28 -8.47 -18.67 -13.46
C GLU A 28 -7.49 -17.54 -13.78
N CYS A 29 -7.84 -16.73 -14.78
CA CYS A 29 -7.05 -15.58 -15.22
C CYS A 29 -7.27 -14.35 -14.31
N MET A 30 -6.80 -14.42 -13.06
CA MET A 30 -6.86 -13.32 -12.10
C MET A 30 -5.67 -12.36 -12.28
N PRO A 31 -5.85 -11.03 -12.20
CA PRO A 31 -4.74 -10.10 -12.32
C PRO A 31 -3.70 -10.28 -11.20
N VAL A 32 -2.43 -10.15 -11.56
CA VAL A 32 -1.32 -10.11 -10.59
C VAL A 32 -1.28 -8.72 -9.97
N VAL A 33 -1.52 -8.64 -8.67
CA VAL A 33 -1.48 -7.39 -7.92
C VAL A 33 -0.09 -7.24 -7.29
N ILE A 34 0.58 -6.13 -7.62
CA ILE A 34 1.88 -5.77 -7.04
C ILE A 34 1.66 -4.54 -6.15
N ILE A 35 2.06 -4.67 -4.88
CA ILE A 35 1.91 -3.62 -3.88
C ILE A 35 3.29 -2.99 -3.63
N ILE A 36 3.37 -1.67 -3.82
CA ILE A 36 4.54 -0.85 -3.50
C ILE A 36 4.11 0.04 -2.35
N GLU A 37 4.53 -0.29 -1.13
CA GLU A 37 4.04 0.38 0.09
C GLU A 37 4.43 1.85 0.18
N ASP A 38 5.65 2.20 -0.24
CA ASP A 38 6.15 3.56 -0.21
C ASP A 38 6.91 3.83 -1.51
N MET A 39 6.19 4.40 -2.47
CA MET A 39 6.73 4.73 -3.79
C MET A 39 7.83 5.81 -3.71
N GLU A 40 7.76 6.68 -2.70
CA GLU A 40 8.66 7.83 -2.56
C GLU A 40 10.04 7.42 -2.04
N ARG A 41 10.14 6.25 -1.42
CA ARG A 41 11.41 5.63 -1.02
C ARG A 41 12.09 4.84 -2.13
N CYS A 42 11.39 4.57 -3.24
CA CYS A 42 11.97 3.84 -4.35
C CYS A 42 12.96 4.71 -5.14
N CYS A 43 13.97 4.08 -5.73
CA CYS A 43 14.80 4.75 -6.72
C CYS A 43 13.95 5.03 -7.98
N ALA A 44 13.81 6.31 -8.33
CA ALA A 44 12.99 6.80 -9.44
C ALA A 44 13.27 6.09 -10.78
N SER A 45 14.54 5.88 -11.12
CA SER A 45 14.94 5.20 -12.35
C SER A 45 14.54 3.72 -12.34
N VAL A 46 14.87 3.01 -11.25
CA VAL A 46 14.54 1.59 -11.09
C VAL A 46 13.04 1.37 -11.13
N LEU A 47 12.26 2.22 -10.45
CA LEU A 47 10.80 2.12 -10.47
C LEU A 47 10.22 2.41 -11.86
N SER A 48 10.75 3.41 -12.56
CA SER A 48 10.35 3.71 -13.94
C SER A 48 10.63 2.55 -14.88
N ASP A 49 11.84 1.99 -14.83
CA ASP A 49 12.26 0.86 -15.66
C ASP A 49 11.45 -0.39 -15.34
N PHE A 50 11.14 -0.61 -14.06
CA PHE A 50 10.26 -1.69 -13.63
C PHE A 50 8.86 -1.57 -14.24
N ILE A 51 8.24 -0.38 -14.20
CA ILE A 51 6.92 -0.14 -14.80
C ILE A 51 6.97 -0.32 -16.33
N LEU A 52 8.01 0.18 -16.98
CA LEU A 52 8.22 0.01 -18.43
C LEU A 52 8.45 -1.44 -18.82
N MET A 53 9.11 -2.22 -17.95
CA MET A 53 9.25 -3.66 -18.14
C MET A 53 7.88 -4.33 -18.03
N LEU A 54 7.11 -4.06 -16.98
CA LEU A 54 5.77 -4.64 -16.77
C LEU A 54 4.78 -4.32 -17.90
N SER A 55 4.85 -3.11 -18.47
CA SER A 55 3.93 -2.71 -19.56
C SER A 55 4.08 -3.58 -20.81
N LYS A 56 5.26 -4.16 -21.04
CA LYS A 56 5.51 -5.12 -22.14
C LYS A 56 4.85 -6.48 -21.90
N TRP A 57 4.52 -6.81 -20.65
CA TRP A 57 3.97 -8.11 -20.25
C TRP A 57 2.46 -8.07 -19.98
N VAL A 58 1.83 -6.90 -19.96
CA VAL A 58 0.42 -6.72 -19.57
C VAL A 58 -0.57 -7.56 -20.40
N VAL A 59 -0.21 -7.90 -21.64
CA VAL A 59 -1.01 -8.75 -22.53
C VAL A 59 -0.98 -10.23 -22.11
N LYS A 60 0.16 -10.69 -21.60
CA LYS A 60 0.34 -12.08 -21.14
C LYS A 60 -0.06 -12.26 -19.68
N ILE A 61 0.22 -11.25 -18.86
CA ILE A 61 -0.07 -11.23 -17.43
C ILE A 61 -0.74 -9.89 -17.15
N PRO A 62 -2.05 -9.84 -16.88
CA PRO A 62 -2.69 -8.61 -16.43
C PRO A 62 -2.11 -8.22 -15.08
N VAL A 63 -1.52 -7.03 -14.98
CA VAL A 63 -0.89 -6.52 -13.76
C VAL A 63 -1.66 -5.32 -13.23
N ILE A 64 -1.90 -5.28 -11.91
CA ILE A 64 -2.43 -4.13 -11.20
C ILE A 64 -1.37 -3.65 -10.22
N LEU A 65 -1.06 -2.34 -10.26
CA LEU A 65 -0.14 -1.70 -9.32
C LEU A 65 -0.93 -0.96 -8.25
N VAL A 66 -0.66 -1.28 -6.99
CA VAL A 66 -1.14 -0.52 -5.83
C VAL A 66 0.06 0.21 -5.23
N MET A 67 0.08 1.53 -5.34
CA MET A 67 1.19 2.37 -4.91
C MET A 67 0.78 3.23 -3.72
N GLY A 68 1.47 3.06 -2.61
CA GLY A 68 1.36 3.93 -1.45
C GLY A 68 2.13 5.23 -1.69
N ILE A 69 1.45 6.34 -1.49
CA ILE A 69 1.97 7.69 -1.63
C ILE A 69 1.71 8.39 -0.29
N ALA A 70 2.77 8.88 0.35
CA ALA A 70 2.69 9.50 1.67
C ALA A 70 2.43 11.01 1.59
N THR A 71 2.92 11.68 0.54
CA THR A 71 2.89 13.14 0.45
C THR A 71 1.70 13.70 -0.32
N THR A 72 1.79 13.74 -1.64
CA THR A 72 0.81 14.39 -2.52
C THR A 72 0.52 13.54 -3.74
N LEU A 73 -0.66 13.76 -4.33
CA LEU A 73 -1.10 13.04 -5.51
C LEU A 73 -0.24 13.32 -6.77
N ASP A 74 0.65 14.30 -6.70
CA ASP A 74 1.59 14.66 -7.78
C ASP A 74 2.92 13.90 -7.67
N ALA A 75 3.16 13.16 -6.57
CA ALA A 75 4.37 12.38 -6.35
C ALA A 75 4.70 11.42 -7.52
N PRO A 76 3.75 10.70 -8.15
CA PRO A 76 4.07 9.86 -9.31
C PRO A 76 4.65 10.68 -10.46
N GLY A 77 4.14 11.88 -10.72
CA GLY A 77 4.61 12.78 -11.77
C GLY A 77 6.04 13.27 -11.56
N ASN A 78 6.45 13.39 -10.28
CA ASN A 78 7.78 13.84 -9.90
C ASN A 78 8.82 12.70 -9.85
N ILE A 79 8.38 11.47 -9.56
CA ILE A 79 9.25 10.31 -9.37
C ILE A 79 9.43 9.53 -10.68
N LEU A 80 8.36 9.38 -11.46
CA LEU A 80 8.37 8.54 -12.65
C LEU A 80 8.81 9.32 -13.89
N SER A 81 9.56 8.66 -14.76
CA SER A 81 9.84 9.20 -16.09
C SER A 81 8.56 9.40 -16.90
N SER A 82 8.57 10.34 -17.84
CA SER A 82 7.42 10.61 -18.72
C SER A 82 6.94 9.38 -19.48
N ASN A 83 7.86 8.51 -19.92
CA ASN A 83 7.52 7.27 -20.62
C ASN A 83 6.83 6.26 -19.70
N ALA A 84 7.28 6.14 -18.45
CA ALA A 84 6.64 5.26 -17.46
C ALA A 84 5.24 5.77 -17.11
N LEU A 85 5.06 7.07 -16.94
CA LEU A 85 3.75 7.69 -16.67
C LEU A 85 2.72 7.40 -17.77
N LEU A 86 3.14 7.43 -19.03
CA LEU A 86 2.26 7.12 -20.17
C LEU A 86 1.77 5.66 -20.18
N CYS A 87 2.48 4.75 -19.49
CA CYS A 87 2.10 3.34 -19.40
C CYS A 87 1.04 3.07 -18.32
N ILE A 88 0.75 4.03 -17.44
CA ILE A 88 -0.09 3.82 -16.26
C ILE A 88 -1.45 4.50 -16.44
N ARG A 89 -2.52 3.79 -16.09
CA ARG A 89 -3.83 4.40 -15.85
C ARG A 89 -4.08 4.41 -14.35
N THR A 90 -4.02 5.59 -13.74
CA THR A 90 -4.14 5.73 -12.28
C THR A 90 -5.59 5.93 -11.85
N SER A 91 -6.02 5.19 -10.83
CA SER A 91 -7.21 5.51 -10.04
C SER A 91 -6.77 5.94 -8.64
N LYS A 92 -7.39 6.99 -8.11
CA LYS A 92 -6.97 7.61 -6.85
C LYS A 92 -7.84 7.13 -5.71
N PHE A 93 -7.21 6.69 -4.63
CA PHE A 93 -7.86 6.35 -3.37
C PHE A 93 -7.25 7.23 -2.30
N ILE A 94 -8.10 8.00 -1.61
CA ILE A 94 -7.66 8.91 -0.56
C ILE A 94 -8.05 8.30 0.77
N LEU A 95 -7.06 8.05 1.62
CA LEU A 95 -7.30 7.69 3.02
C LEU A 95 -7.87 8.90 3.75
N GLY A 96 -8.83 8.66 4.66
CA GLY A 96 -9.34 9.71 5.54
C GLY A 96 -8.20 10.40 6.29
N SER A 97 -8.36 11.70 6.52
CA SER A 97 -7.33 12.49 7.21
C SER A 97 -6.99 11.84 8.57
N PRO A 98 -5.78 12.03 9.11
CA PRO A 98 -5.44 11.51 10.44
C PRO A 98 -6.49 11.87 11.49
N PHE A 99 -7.09 13.05 11.38
CA PHE A 99 -8.18 13.52 12.21
C PHE A 99 -9.46 12.69 12.05
N GLN A 100 -9.92 12.45 10.82
CA GLN A 100 -11.10 11.62 10.56
C GLN A 100 -10.91 10.18 11.04
N ARG A 101 -9.72 9.63 10.85
CA ARG A 101 -9.39 8.29 11.35
C ARG A 101 -9.39 8.25 12.88
N MET A 102 -8.86 9.28 13.54
CA MET A 102 -8.86 9.39 14.99
C MET A 102 -10.27 9.53 15.56
N ASP A 103 -11.09 10.42 15.00
CA ASP A 103 -12.48 10.60 15.44
C ASP A 103 -13.26 9.29 15.31
N ALA A 104 -13.07 8.54 14.20
CA ALA A 104 -13.67 7.21 14.03
C ALA A 104 -13.18 6.18 15.07
N ILE A 105 -11.89 6.19 15.42
CA ILE A 105 -11.34 5.31 16.47
C ILE A 105 -11.94 5.67 17.84
N VAL A 106 -12.01 6.96 18.18
CA VAL A 106 -12.61 7.44 19.44
C VAL A 106 -14.08 7.03 19.52
N GLU A 107 -14.85 7.24 18.45
CA GLU A 107 -16.26 6.88 18.40
C GLU A 107 -16.47 5.37 18.56
N THR A 108 -15.68 4.56 17.84
CA THR A 108 -15.87 3.11 17.83
C THR A 108 -15.30 2.38 19.04
N VAL A 109 -14.23 2.91 19.67
CA VAL A 109 -13.54 2.24 20.77
C VAL A 109 -13.90 2.84 22.13
N LEU A 110 -13.96 4.17 22.24
CA LEU A 110 -14.13 4.86 23.52
C LEU A 110 -15.58 5.24 23.81
N LEU A 111 -16.37 5.58 22.79
CA LEU A 111 -17.78 5.97 22.93
C LEU A 111 -18.75 4.81 22.72
N ARG A 112 -18.24 3.59 22.47
CA ARG A 112 -19.08 2.41 22.30
C ARG A 112 -19.80 2.10 23.62
N PRO A 113 -21.15 2.02 23.65
CA PRO A 113 -21.91 1.80 24.88
C PRO A 113 -21.65 0.47 25.62
N CYS A 114 -20.88 -0.45 25.01
CA CYS A 114 -20.67 -1.81 25.52
C CYS A 114 -19.29 -2.04 26.19
N SER A 115 -18.48 -1.00 26.44
CA SER A 115 -17.20 -1.17 27.13
C SER A 115 -17.39 -1.10 28.66
N TRP A 116 -16.85 -2.08 29.41
CA TRP A 116 -16.70 -1.99 30.87
C TRP A 116 -15.66 -0.96 31.33
N PHE A 117 -15.13 -0.19 30.38
CA PHE A 117 -14.13 0.85 30.55
C PHE A 117 -14.68 2.14 29.95
N ASN A 118 -14.61 3.23 30.70
CA ASN A 118 -15.06 4.55 30.25
C ASN A 118 -13.90 5.54 30.38
N VAL A 119 -13.63 6.27 29.31
CA VAL A 119 -12.56 7.28 29.29
C VAL A 119 -13.17 8.65 29.59
N GLY A 120 -12.71 9.28 30.67
CA GLY A 120 -13.15 10.63 31.02
C GLY A 120 -12.80 11.65 29.93
N HIS A 121 -13.65 12.66 29.74
CA HIS A 121 -13.51 13.68 28.69
C HIS A 121 -12.10 14.29 28.59
N LYS A 122 -11.48 14.62 29.72
CA LYS A 122 -10.10 15.18 29.75
C LYS A 122 -9.05 14.21 29.22
N VAL A 123 -9.21 12.92 29.49
CA VAL A 123 -8.29 11.87 29.01
C VAL A 123 -8.48 11.62 27.52
N ALA A 124 -9.73 11.64 27.03
CA ALA A 124 -10.02 11.54 25.61
C ALA A 124 -9.43 12.73 24.82
N LEU A 125 -9.55 13.95 25.34
CA LEU A 125 -8.90 15.13 24.77
C LEU A 125 -7.37 15.01 24.78
N PHE A 126 -6.79 14.55 25.89
CA PHE A 126 -5.34 14.32 25.97
C PHE A 126 -4.86 13.31 24.93
N MET A 127 -5.55 12.18 24.77
CA MET A 127 -5.18 11.15 23.80
C MET A 127 -5.26 11.66 22.35
N ARG A 128 -6.28 12.47 22.05
CA ARG A 128 -6.43 13.13 20.75
C ARG A 128 -5.28 14.10 20.48
N ASP A 129 -4.98 14.98 21.44
CA ASP A 129 -3.90 15.96 21.32
C ASP A 129 -2.53 15.29 21.20
N TYR A 130 -2.30 14.20 21.96
CA TYR A 130 -1.07 13.42 21.91
C TYR A 130 -0.86 12.79 20.54
N PHE A 131 -1.89 12.17 19.97
CA PHE A 131 -1.83 11.60 18.63
C PHE A 131 -1.50 12.63 17.56
N LEU A 132 -2.13 13.81 17.62
CA LEU A 132 -1.92 14.89 16.65
C LEU A 132 -0.53 15.52 16.77
N LYS A 133 0.04 15.60 17.99
CA LYS A 133 1.35 16.21 18.24
C LYS A 133 2.54 15.28 17.97
N HIS A 134 2.31 13.97 17.91
CA HIS A 134 3.34 12.99 17.60
C HIS A 134 3.36 12.66 16.09
N ASP A 135 3.05 11.43 15.73
CA ASP A 135 3.16 10.90 14.36
C ASP A 135 1.81 10.57 13.74
N GLY A 136 0.70 10.80 14.47
CA GLY A 136 -0.64 10.44 14.00
C GLY A 136 -0.80 8.94 13.73
N THR A 137 -0.06 8.08 14.44
CA THR A 137 -0.15 6.63 14.28
C THR A 137 -1.01 5.97 15.36
N LEU A 138 -1.65 4.85 15.00
CA LEU A 138 -2.33 3.99 15.97
C LEU A 138 -1.37 3.51 17.07
N THR A 139 -0.09 3.36 16.75
CA THR A 139 0.94 2.94 17.71
C THR A 139 1.16 3.98 18.81
N SER A 140 1.22 5.27 18.48
CA SER A 140 1.32 6.33 19.49
C SER A 140 0.04 6.44 20.32
N PHE A 141 -1.13 6.24 19.70
CA PHE A 141 -2.40 6.17 20.42
C PHE A 141 -2.46 5.00 21.41
N ILE A 142 -2.10 3.79 20.99
CA ILE A 142 -2.03 2.60 21.85
C ILE A 142 -1.02 2.81 22.98
N ARG A 143 0.11 3.46 22.72
CA ARG A 143 1.10 3.79 23.75
C ARG A 143 0.54 4.76 24.79
N ALA A 144 -0.30 5.71 24.39
CA ALA A 144 -0.96 6.62 25.33
C ALA A 144 -2.09 5.96 26.14
N LEU A 145 -2.62 4.84 25.64
CA LEU A 145 -3.63 4.02 26.33
C LEU A 145 -3.04 3.02 27.32
N LYS A 146 -1.80 2.54 27.07
CA LYS A 146 -1.04 1.69 27.99
C LYS A 146 -0.54 2.46 29.19
#